data_AF-A0A660VUC2-F1
#
_entry.id   AF-A0A660VUC2-F1
#
_cell.length_a   1.000
_cell.length_b   1.000
_cell.length_c   1.000
_cell.angle_alpha   90.00
_cell.angle_beta   90.00
_cell.angle_gamma   90.00
#
_symmetry.space_group_name_H-M   'P 1'
#
loop_
_entity.id
_entity.type
_entity.pdbx_description
1 polymer ?
#
loop_
_entity_poly.entity_id
_entity_poly.type
_entity_poly.pdbx_seq_one_letter_code
_entity_poly.pdbx_strand_id
1 'polypeptide(L)'
;DPRLRLDTTLALSWDAIRVVLDDDDAPLVQTAIEASVAELAFRGFSARIPDDSGEHEELFVWDSLDAPRWDQHPGRYTRYGDVLPLLGAIDDRTVIFGAGDAISLSFPADGLPSLPEGWSRDYLLFLDGWAKDRDPNTLACRTVEPLPFHAMDGYPPGEGRAFPATDDELAWDAEWNTREGAVLVQRLAAGWRAGR
;
A
#
# COMPACT_ATOMS: atom_id res chain seq x y z
N ASP A 1 0.71 -27.82 -22.65
CA ASP A 1 1.69 -28.34 -21.67
C ASP A 1 2.18 -27.17 -20.81
N PRO A 2 1.41 -26.74 -19.79
CA PRO A 2 1.88 -25.68 -18.89
C PRO A 2 2.98 -26.25 -18.00
N ARG A 3 4.19 -25.70 -18.12
CA ARG A 3 5.33 -26.05 -17.25
C ARG A 3 5.40 -25.06 -16.11
N LEU A 4 5.10 -25.50 -14.89
CA LEU A 4 5.18 -24.67 -13.69
C LEU A 4 6.60 -24.74 -13.11
N ARG A 5 7.22 -23.57 -12.84
CA ARG A 5 8.46 -23.46 -12.05
C ARG A 5 8.17 -22.57 -10.85
N LEU A 6 8.44 -23.09 -9.65
CA LEU A 6 8.38 -22.33 -8.40
C LEU A 6 9.80 -22.00 -7.96
N ASP A 7 10.06 -20.72 -7.70
CA ASP A 7 11.32 -20.19 -7.22
C ASP A 7 10.98 -19.30 -6.02
N THR A 8 11.55 -19.57 -4.85
CA THR A 8 11.23 -18.87 -3.61
C THR A 8 12.43 -18.81 -2.69
N THR A 9 12.55 -17.71 -1.96
CA THR A 9 13.50 -17.53 -0.86
C THR A 9 12.85 -17.79 0.51
N LEU A 10 11.56 -18.17 0.53
CA LEU A 10 10.77 -18.38 1.76
C LEU A 10 10.51 -19.86 2.03
N ALA A 11 10.36 -20.21 3.30
CA ALA A 11 9.88 -21.53 3.70
C ALA A 11 8.36 -21.61 3.46
N LEU A 12 7.95 -22.38 2.46
CA LEU A 12 6.54 -22.59 2.12
C LEU A 12 6.08 -23.98 2.58
N SER A 13 4.91 -24.03 3.19
CA SER A 13 4.18 -25.28 3.46
C SER A 13 2.87 -25.23 2.67
N TRP A 14 2.56 -26.28 1.93
CA TRP A 14 1.32 -26.40 1.16
C TRP A 14 0.74 -27.80 1.33
N ASP A 15 -0.59 -27.89 1.39
CA ASP A 15 -1.31 -29.16 1.28
C ASP A 15 -1.58 -29.53 -0.20
N ALA A 16 -1.75 -28.51 -1.05
CA ALA A 16 -2.15 -28.69 -2.43
C ALA A 16 -1.73 -27.51 -3.33
N ILE A 17 -1.15 -27.81 -4.49
CA ILE A 17 -1.10 -26.89 -5.63
C ILE A 17 -2.18 -27.35 -6.62
N ARG A 18 -3.05 -26.43 -7.03
CA ARG A 18 -4.11 -26.67 -8.02
C ARG A 18 -3.91 -25.69 -9.15
N VAL A 19 -3.84 -26.21 -10.37
CA VAL A 19 -3.83 -25.40 -11.58
C VAL A 19 -5.27 -25.39 -12.08
N VAL A 20 -5.90 -24.22 -12.05
CA VAL A 20 -7.16 -24.01 -12.75
C VAL A 20 -6.79 -23.74 -14.20
N LEU A 21 -7.07 -24.72 -15.06
CA LEU A 21 -7.06 -24.51 -16.50
C LEU A 21 -8.46 -24.01 -16.82
N ASP A 22 -8.54 -22.70 -17.09
CA ASP A 22 -9.76 -22.13 -17.62
C ASP A 22 -9.94 -22.66 -19.06
N ASP A 23 -11.01 -23.42 -19.27
CA ASP A 23 -11.45 -23.88 -20.60
C ASP A 23 -12.63 -23.01 -21.07
N ASP A 24 -12.87 -21.89 -20.38
CA ASP A 24 -13.87 -20.90 -20.76
C ASP A 24 -13.30 -19.96 -21.83
N ASP A 25 -13.76 -20.16 -23.06
CA ASP A 25 -13.56 -19.23 -24.17
C ASP A 25 -14.47 -17.98 -24.03
N ALA A 26 -15.08 -17.76 -22.85
CA ALA A 26 -15.88 -16.57 -22.59
C ALA A 26 -15.06 -15.31 -22.90
N PRO A 27 -15.58 -14.42 -23.75
CA PRO A 27 -14.90 -13.17 -24.06
C PRO A 27 -14.72 -12.32 -22.79
N LEU A 28 -13.48 -11.98 -22.46
CA LEU A 28 -13.15 -11.01 -21.42
C LEU A 28 -12.98 -9.63 -22.07
N VAL A 29 -13.74 -8.64 -21.59
CA VAL A 29 -13.59 -7.23 -22.00
C VAL A 29 -13.06 -6.44 -20.81
N GLN A 30 -11.83 -5.94 -20.94
CA GLN A 30 -11.22 -5.05 -19.96
C GLN A 30 -11.40 -3.59 -20.38
N THR A 31 -11.74 -2.72 -19.43
CA THR A 31 -11.84 -1.27 -19.64
C THR A 31 -11.04 -0.59 -18.54
N ALA A 32 -9.95 0.09 -18.91
CA ALA A 32 -9.18 0.89 -17.98
C ALA A 32 -9.94 2.18 -17.66
N ILE A 33 -10.01 2.51 -16.37
CA ILE A 33 -10.56 3.77 -15.87
C ILE A 33 -9.57 4.37 -14.88
N GLU A 34 -9.26 5.65 -15.09
CA GLU A 34 -8.42 6.40 -14.17
C GLU A 34 -9.25 6.93 -13.01
N ALA A 35 -8.63 7.08 -11.84
CA ALA A 35 -9.26 7.77 -10.73
C ALA A 35 -9.51 9.24 -11.11
N SER A 36 -10.67 9.78 -10.72
CA SER A 36 -11.00 11.21 -10.89
C SER A 36 -10.84 12.01 -9.61
N VAL A 37 -10.76 11.33 -8.46
CA VAL A 37 -10.51 11.91 -7.14
C VAL A 37 -9.59 10.97 -6.38
N ALA A 38 -8.60 11.54 -5.70
CA ALA A 38 -7.78 10.83 -4.72
C ALA A 38 -7.47 11.74 -3.54
N GLU A 39 -8.09 11.48 -2.39
CA GLU A 39 -7.97 12.32 -1.20
C GLU A 39 -7.26 11.54 -0.09
N LEU A 40 -6.08 12.01 0.33
CA LEU A 40 -5.36 11.46 1.47
C LEU A 40 -5.77 12.18 2.76
N ALA A 41 -6.21 11.42 3.76
CA ALA A 41 -6.55 11.97 5.06
C ALA A 41 -6.20 11.00 6.21
N PHE A 42 -6.08 11.54 7.42
CA PHE A 42 -6.13 10.73 8.62
C PHE A 42 -7.57 10.26 8.85
N ARG A 43 -7.82 8.96 8.67
CA ARG A 43 -9.14 8.35 8.93
C ARG A 43 -9.23 7.73 10.32
N GLY A 44 -8.14 7.13 10.79
CA GLY A 44 -8.11 6.26 11.95
C GLY A 44 -8.04 4.78 11.57
N PHE A 45 -8.25 3.90 12.55
CA PHE A 45 -8.01 2.47 12.42
C PHE A 45 -9.34 1.73 12.28
N SER A 46 -9.51 0.96 11.20
CA SER A 46 -10.72 0.15 11.05
C SER A 46 -10.83 -0.88 12.18
N ALA A 47 -12.05 -1.05 12.68
CA ALA A 47 -12.34 -2.06 13.68
C ALA A 47 -12.14 -3.45 13.10
N ARG A 48 -11.44 -4.32 13.82
CA ARG A 48 -11.18 -5.70 13.37
C ARG A 48 -12.44 -6.54 13.56
N ILE A 49 -12.77 -7.37 12.58
CA ILE A 49 -13.77 -8.43 12.73
C ILE A 49 -13.10 -9.57 13.51
N PRO A 50 -13.61 -9.94 14.70
CA PRO A 50 -13.04 -11.05 15.45
C PRO A 50 -13.18 -12.37 14.67
N ASP A 51 -12.08 -13.11 14.57
CA ASP A 51 -12.08 -14.50 14.12
C ASP A 51 -11.30 -15.33 15.14
N ASP A 52 -12.04 -16.13 15.93
CA ASP A 52 -11.47 -16.98 16.96
C ASP A 52 -10.89 -18.30 16.40
N SER A 53 -11.14 -18.60 15.11
CA SER A 53 -10.62 -19.82 14.46
C SER A 53 -9.13 -19.70 14.10
N GLY A 54 -8.67 -18.48 13.78
CA GLY A 54 -7.32 -18.24 13.27
C GLY A 54 -7.07 -18.83 11.87
N GLU A 55 -8.11 -19.28 11.18
CA GLU A 55 -8.02 -19.91 9.86
C GLU A 55 -8.15 -18.91 8.70
N HIS A 56 -8.63 -17.69 8.97
CA HIS A 56 -8.84 -16.65 7.96
C HIS A 56 -7.90 -15.45 8.15
N GLU A 57 -7.77 -14.68 7.08
CA GLU A 57 -7.10 -13.38 7.10
C GLU A 57 -7.83 -12.40 8.02
N GLU A 58 -7.10 -11.45 8.62
CA GLU A 58 -7.74 -10.41 9.41
C GLU A 58 -8.64 -9.52 8.54
N LEU A 59 -9.93 -9.49 8.87
CA LEU A 59 -10.91 -8.63 8.20
C LEU A 59 -11.24 -7.40 9.06
N PHE A 60 -11.70 -6.34 8.40
CA PHE A 60 -11.97 -5.05 9.04
C PHE A 60 -13.29 -4.43 8.55
N VAL A 61 -13.96 -3.69 9.44
CA VAL A 61 -15.17 -2.91 9.10
C VAL A 61 -14.77 -1.46 8.80
N TRP A 62 -14.98 -1.02 7.56
CA TRP A 62 -14.62 0.33 7.14
C TRP A 62 -15.40 1.44 7.87
N ASP A 63 -16.68 1.25 8.19
CA ASP A 63 -17.45 2.30 8.85
C ASP A 63 -17.30 2.34 10.37
N SER A 64 -16.45 1.47 10.94
CA SER A 64 -16.21 1.39 12.38
C SER A 64 -14.75 1.64 12.69
N LEU A 65 -14.48 2.50 13.68
CA LEU A 65 -13.13 2.85 14.10
C LEU A 65 -12.80 2.27 15.48
N ASP A 66 -11.58 1.77 15.60
CA ASP A 66 -10.95 1.35 16.86
C ASP A 66 -9.90 2.38 17.32
N ALA A 67 -9.45 2.20 18.56
CA ALA A 67 -8.32 2.96 19.10
C ALA A 67 -7.02 2.68 18.31
N PRO A 68 -6.11 3.67 18.20
CA PRO A 68 -4.81 3.46 17.57
C PRO A 68 -4.04 2.31 18.18
N ARG A 69 -3.50 1.44 17.32
CA ARG A 69 -2.67 0.30 17.72
C ARG A 69 -1.17 0.57 17.62
N TRP A 70 -0.78 1.47 16.71
CA TRP A 70 0.62 1.77 16.40
C TRP A 70 0.80 3.26 16.11
N ASP A 71 1.98 3.78 16.45
CA ASP A 71 2.46 5.08 15.97
C ASP A 71 2.87 4.96 14.50
N GLN A 72 2.91 6.08 13.78
CA GLN A 72 3.57 6.15 12.48
C GLN A 72 5.10 6.08 12.66
N HIS A 73 5.80 5.57 11.66
CA HIS A 73 7.27 5.54 11.69
C HIS A 73 7.81 6.97 11.69
N PRO A 74 8.92 7.28 12.41
CA PRO A 74 9.65 8.52 12.20
C PRO A 74 10.06 8.69 10.74
N GLY A 75 9.80 9.87 10.18
CA GLY A 75 10.09 10.19 8.78
C GLY A 75 9.07 11.17 8.20
N ARG A 76 9.22 11.45 6.90
CA ARG A 76 8.36 12.39 6.17
C ARG A 76 7.24 11.65 5.45
N TYR A 77 6.03 12.19 5.56
CA TYR A 77 4.81 11.68 4.94
C TYR A 77 4.21 12.72 4.00
N THR A 78 3.48 12.24 2.99
CA THR A 78 2.73 13.10 2.09
C THR A 78 1.68 13.90 2.87
N ARG A 79 1.57 15.19 2.53
CA ARG A 79 0.55 16.11 3.04
C ARG A 79 -0.85 15.57 2.77
N TYR A 80 -1.77 15.80 3.70
CA TYR A 80 -3.18 15.50 3.47
C TYR A 80 -3.77 16.41 2.39
N GLY A 81 -4.84 15.95 1.74
CA GLY A 81 -5.47 16.63 0.62
C GLY A 81 -5.49 15.80 -0.65
N ASP A 82 -5.71 16.51 -1.76
CA ASP A 82 -5.69 15.96 -3.10
C ASP A 82 -4.28 15.44 -3.45
N VAL A 83 -4.20 14.12 -3.66
CA VAL A 83 -2.99 13.40 -4.08
C VAL A 83 -3.15 12.80 -5.48
N LEU A 84 -4.22 13.11 -6.20
CA LEU A 84 -4.43 12.62 -7.57
C LEU A 84 -3.25 12.91 -8.50
N PRO A 85 -2.55 14.07 -8.42
CA PRO A 85 -1.37 14.33 -9.25
C PRO A 85 -0.23 13.33 -9.08
N LEU A 86 -0.17 12.60 -7.96
CA LEU A 86 0.85 11.59 -7.67
C LEU A 86 0.46 10.18 -8.15
N LEU A 87 -0.78 9.97 -8.59
CA LEU A 87 -1.30 8.63 -8.93
C LEU A 87 -1.41 8.38 -10.44
N GLY A 88 -1.13 9.38 -11.28
CA GLY A 88 -1.27 9.29 -12.73
C GLY A 88 -0.11 8.58 -13.46
N ALA A 89 0.97 8.24 -12.76
CA ALA A 89 2.14 7.58 -13.34
C ALA A 89 2.90 6.74 -12.31
N ILE A 90 3.58 5.70 -12.78
CA ILE A 90 4.51 4.89 -12.00
C ILE A 90 5.92 5.44 -12.23
N ASP A 91 6.34 6.38 -11.37
CA ASP A 91 7.61 7.10 -11.52
C ASP A 91 8.37 7.30 -10.20
N ASP A 92 8.16 6.38 -9.25
CA ASP A 92 8.73 6.33 -7.91
C ASP A 92 8.26 7.46 -6.95
N ARG A 93 7.54 8.49 -7.43
CA ARG A 93 6.97 9.58 -6.62
C ARG A 93 5.65 9.19 -5.94
N THR A 94 5.75 8.20 -5.07
CA THR A 94 4.59 7.56 -4.40
C THR A 94 3.91 8.45 -3.35
N VAL A 95 2.63 8.22 -3.08
CA VAL A 95 1.99 8.79 -1.88
C VAL A 95 2.50 8.05 -0.64
N ILE A 96 3.15 8.77 0.27
CA ILE A 96 3.69 8.22 1.52
C ILE A 96 2.67 8.44 2.63
N PHE A 97 2.04 7.36 3.09
CA PHE A 97 1.06 7.38 4.17
C PHE A 97 1.30 6.23 5.15
N GLY A 98 0.81 6.40 6.38
CA GLY A 98 1.13 5.51 7.49
C GLY A 98 -0.09 5.01 8.26
N ALA A 99 0.16 4.45 9.43
CA ALA A 99 -0.87 3.95 10.33
C ALA A 99 -1.97 5.01 10.57
N GLY A 100 -3.23 4.63 10.30
CA GLY A 100 -4.40 5.49 10.45
C GLY A 100 -4.71 6.40 9.25
N ASP A 101 -3.81 6.51 8.28
CA ASP A 101 -4.08 7.26 7.06
C ASP A 101 -4.89 6.41 6.07
N ALA A 102 -5.65 7.07 5.20
CA ALA A 102 -6.35 6.43 4.09
C ALA A 102 -6.39 7.35 2.87
N ILE A 103 -6.33 6.74 1.68
CA ILE A 103 -6.61 7.41 0.42
C ILE A 103 -8.02 7.00 -0.03
N SER A 104 -8.91 7.96 -0.19
CA SER A 104 -10.23 7.75 -0.78
C SER A 104 -10.15 7.98 -2.28
N LEU A 105 -10.46 6.95 -3.07
CA LEU A 105 -10.45 7.00 -4.54
C LEU A 105 -11.87 7.03 -5.09
N SER A 106 -12.13 7.88 -6.07
CA SER A 106 -13.36 7.84 -6.87
C SER A 106 -13.03 7.57 -8.33
N PHE A 107 -13.80 6.69 -8.96
CA PHE A 107 -13.68 6.39 -10.39
C PHE A 107 -14.97 6.79 -11.10
N PRO A 108 -14.89 7.49 -12.24
CA PRO A 108 -16.08 7.87 -12.97
C PRO A 108 -16.75 6.62 -13.56
N ALA A 109 -17.99 6.37 -13.15
CA ALA A 109 -18.80 5.31 -13.74
C ALA A 109 -19.41 5.75 -15.08
N ASP A 110 -19.52 7.06 -15.29
CA ASP A 110 -20.05 7.65 -16.52
C ASP A 110 -19.12 7.34 -17.69
N GLY A 111 -19.68 6.82 -18.78
CA GLY A 111 -18.92 6.49 -19.99
C GLY A 111 -18.37 5.06 -20.04
N LEU A 112 -18.59 4.24 -19.00
CA LEU A 112 -18.36 2.80 -19.11
C LEU A 112 -19.24 2.20 -20.22
N PRO A 113 -18.71 1.25 -21.02
CA PRO A 113 -19.49 0.62 -22.09
C PRO A 113 -20.71 -0.12 -21.53
N SER A 114 -21.81 -0.16 -22.28
CA SER A 114 -22.97 -0.98 -21.93
C SER A 114 -22.56 -2.46 -21.88
N LEU A 115 -23.05 -3.19 -20.88
CA LEU A 115 -22.81 -4.63 -20.79
C LEU A 115 -23.70 -5.37 -21.80
N PRO A 116 -23.18 -6.39 -22.50
CA PRO A 116 -24.01 -7.31 -23.26
C PRO A 116 -24.99 -8.06 -22.36
N GLU A 117 -26.06 -8.60 -22.96
CA GLU A 117 -27.03 -9.42 -22.23
C GLU A 117 -26.35 -10.64 -21.59
N GLY A 118 -26.64 -10.87 -20.31
CA GLY A 118 -26.09 -11.99 -19.53
C GLY A 118 -24.71 -11.73 -18.90
N TRP A 119 -24.10 -10.57 -19.11
CA TRP A 119 -22.79 -10.23 -18.55
C TRP A 119 -22.91 -9.53 -17.19
N SER A 120 -21.94 -9.82 -16.31
CA SER A 120 -21.66 -9.04 -15.10
C SER A 120 -20.43 -8.15 -15.30
N ARG A 121 -20.27 -7.16 -14.42
CA ARG A 121 -19.05 -6.34 -14.34
C ARG A 121 -18.40 -6.55 -12.99
N ASP A 122 -17.13 -6.88 -13.03
CA ASP A 122 -16.25 -6.91 -11.87
C ASP A 122 -15.24 -5.77 -11.95
N TYR A 123 -14.62 -5.45 -10.81
CA TYR A 123 -13.68 -4.36 -10.67
C TYR A 123 -12.37 -4.88 -10.11
N LEU A 124 -11.26 -4.48 -10.74
CA LEU A 124 -9.92 -4.73 -10.25
C LEU A 124 -9.27 -3.39 -9.97
N LEU A 125 -8.74 -3.24 -8.76
CA LEU A 125 -7.92 -2.09 -8.39
C LEU A 125 -6.46 -2.47 -8.61
N PHE A 126 -5.80 -1.80 -9.55
CA PHE A 126 -4.36 -1.93 -9.75
C PHE A 126 -3.65 -0.93 -8.84
N LEU A 127 -2.75 -1.43 -7.99
CA LEU A 127 -1.92 -0.63 -7.09
C LEU A 127 -0.46 -0.94 -7.36
N ASP A 128 0.33 0.11 -7.48
CA ASP A 128 1.78 0.05 -7.55
C ASP A 128 2.36 0.79 -6.35
N GLY A 129 3.24 0.14 -5.60
CA GLY A 129 3.81 0.72 -4.39
C GLY A 129 4.51 -0.29 -3.49
N TRP A 130 4.90 0.20 -2.32
CA TRP A 130 5.72 -0.53 -1.37
C TRP A 130 5.07 -0.56 0.01
N ALA A 131 5.14 -1.71 0.67
CA ALA A 131 4.77 -1.86 2.06
C ALA A 131 6.04 -1.95 2.91
N LYS A 132 6.12 -1.11 3.95
CA LYS A 132 7.17 -1.18 4.95
C LYS A 132 6.54 -1.46 6.30
N ASP A 133 6.60 -2.73 6.67
CA ASP A 133 6.21 -3.17 8.00
C ASP A 133 7.36 -2.95 8.99
N ARG A 134 7.02 -3.10 10.27
CA ARG A 134 8.00 -3.04 11.36
C ARG A 134 8.60 -4.42 11.64
N ASP A 135 8.70 -5.28 10.64
CA ASP A 135 9.27 -6.61 10.82
C ASP A 135 10.74 -6.48 11.28
N PRO A 136 11.17 -7.14 12.38
CA PRO A 136 12.55 -7.09 12.85
C PRO A 136 13.60 -7.58 11.84
N ASN A 137 13.19 -8.35 10.83
CA ASN A 137 14.05 -8.85 9.75
C ASN A 137 14.21 -7.83 8.61
N THR A 138 13.39 -6.77 8.59
CA THR A 138 13.52 -5.67 7.63
C THR A 138 14.59 -4.68 8.11
N LEU A 139 15.68 -4.52 7.36
CA LEU A 139 16.87 -3.75 7.77
C LEU A 139 16.57 -2.32 8.23
N ALA A 140 15.69 -1.60 7.52
CA ALA A 140 15.33 -0.22 7.83
C ALA A 140 13.92 -0.08 8.43
N CYS A 141 13.39 -1.10 9.10
CA CYS A 141 11.97 -1.19 9.52
C CYS A 141 11.48 -0.15 10.54
N ARG A 142 12.32 0.78 10.99
CA ARG A 142 12.00 1.72 12.08
C ARG A 142 11.77 3.15 11.64
N THR A 143 11.98 3.47 10.38
CA THR A 143 11.85 4.80 9.79
C THR A 143 11.11 4.71 8.47
N VAL A 144 10.57 5.81 7.97
CA VAL A 144 10.03 5.86 6.60
C VAL A 144 11.17 5.66 5.61
N GLU A 145 12.19 6.51 5.71
CA GLU A 145 13.38 6.47 4.85
C GLU A 145 14.30 5.29 5.21
N PRO A 146 15.13 4.80 4.26
CA PRO A 146 15.21 5.20 2.85
C PRO A 146 13.97 4.74 2.07
N LEU A 147 13.58 5.53 1.07
CA LEU A 147 12.45 5.20 0.21
C LEU A 147 12.85 4.17 -0.85
N PRO A 148 12.02 3.13 -1.07
CA PRO A 148 12.21 2.21 -2.17
C PRO A 148 11.88 2.86 -3.52
N PHE A 149 12.44 2.33 -4.60
CA PHE A 149 12.18 2.74 -5.98
C PHE A 149 12.37 1.54 -6.92
N HIS A 150 11.72 1.54 -8.09
CA HIS A 150 11.66 0.37 -8.97
C HIS A 150 13.02 -0.11 -9.49
N ALA A 151 13.92 0.83 -9.79
CA ALA A 151 15.23 0.52 -10.34
C ALA A 151 16.28 0.09 -9.28
N MET A 152 15.89 -0.14 -8.02
CA MET A 152 16.83 -0.59 -6.98
C MET A 152 17.14 -2.09 -7.11
N ASP A 153 18.41 -2.48 -6.94
CA ASP A 153 18.82 -3.89 -6.97
C ASP A 153 18.35 -4.69 -5.73
N GLY A 154 18.01 -3.98 -4.66
CA GLY A 154 17.53 -4.55 -3.41
C GLY A 154 17.17 -3.47 -2.40
N TYR A 155 16.43 -3.86 -1.36
CA TYR A 155 16.09 -2.98 -0.25
C TYR A 155 16.90 -3.31 1.00
N PRO A 156 17.48 -2.32 1.70
CA PRO A 156 17.49 -0.89 1.36
C PRO A 156 18.35 -0.62 0.11
N PRO A 157 18.09 0.48 -0.64
CA PRO A 157 18.91 0.83 -1.79
C PRO A 157 20.39 0.93 -1.41
N GLY A 158 21.25 0.32 -2.22
CA GLY A 158 22.70 0.36 -2.04
C GLY A 158 23.31 1.72 -2.39
N GLU A 159 24.64 1.84 -2.26
CA GLU A 159 25.37 3.10 -2.48
C GLU A 159 25.28 3.65 -3.92
N GLY A 160 24.81 2.86 -4.88
CA GLY A 160 24.78 3.22 -6.31
C GLY A 160 23.71 4.25 -6.70
N ARG A 161 22.58 4.32 -5.97
CA ARG A 161 21.54 5.34 -6.14
C ARG A 161 20.67 5.42 -4.87
N ALA A 162 20.54 6.62 -4.33
CA ALA A 162 19.52 6.94 -3.34
C ALA A 162 18.27 7.53 -4.04
N PHE A 163 17.13 7.49 -3.37
CA PHE A 163 15.92 8.17 -3.79
C PHE A 163 15.29 8.87 -2.58
N PRO A 164 14.87 10.15 -2.70
CA PRO A 164 15.08 11.05 -3.84
C PRO A 164 16.55 11.48 -4.00
N ALA A 165 17.00 11.77 -5.22
CA ALA A 165 18.36 12.23 -5.51
C ALA A 165 18.47 13.26 -6.65
N THR A 166 17.58 13.24 -7.64
CA THR A 166 17.56 14.25 -8.71
C THR A 166 16.82 15.52 -8.28
N ASP A 167 17.04 16.63 -8.99
CA ASP A 167 16.38 17.92 -8.67
C ASP A 167 14.84 17.79 -8.67
N ASP A 168 14.27 17.04 -9.63
CA ASP A 168 12.82 16.83 -9.72
C ASP A 168 12.29 15.95 -8.58
N GLU A 169 13.04 14.91 -8.18
CA GLU A 169 12.69 14.04 -7.05
C GLU A 169 12.77 14.80 -5.72
N LEU A 170 13.81 15.63 -5.54
CA LEU A 170 13.99 16.46 -4.36
C LEU A 170 12.91 17.55 -4.28
N ALA A 171 12.52 18.13 -5.43
CA ALA A 171 11.42 19.07 -5.49
C ALA A 171 10.10 18.40 -5.10
N TRP A 172 9.82 17.20 -5.63
CA TRP A 172 8.67 16.41 -5.22
C TRP A 172 8.66 16.15 -3.70
N ASP A 173 9.78 15.67 -3.13
CA ASP A 173 9.87 15.37 -1.71
C ASP A 173 9.69 16.62 -0.83
N ALA A 174 10.25 17.76 -1.26
CA ALA A 174 10.07 19.04 -0.57
C ALA A 174 8.62 19.54 -0.63
N GLU A 175 7.96 19.37 -1.78
CA GLU A 175 6.60 19.86 -1.99
C GLU A 175 5.57 18.98 -1.28
N TRP A 176 5.63 17.67 -1.49
CA TRP A 176 4.57 16.74 -1.10
C TRP A 176 4.76 16.16 0.30
N ASN A 177 5.98 15.82 0.71
CA ASN A 177 6.23 15.05 1.93
C ASN A 177 6.47 15.95 3.15
N THR A 178 5.47 16.75 3.52
CA THR A 178 5.64 17.82 4.54
C THR A 178 5.14 17.44 5.94
N ARG A 179 4.56 16.25 6.11
CA ARG A 179 4.04 15.80 7.41
C ARG A 179 5.09 14.96 8.14
N GLU A 180 5.20 15.16 9.45
CA GLU A 180 5.96 14.26 10.32
C GLU A 180 5.07 13.10 10.80
N GLY A 181 5.69 11.95 11.06
CA GLY A 181 4.99 10.79 11.62
C GLY A 181 4.27 11.09 12.94
N ALA A 182 2.99 10.73 13.01
CA ALA A 182 2.15 10.94 14.18
C ALA A 182 2.46 9.93 15.31
N VAL A 183 2.50 10.45 16.55
CA VAL A 183 2.45 9.65 17.78
C VAL A 183 0.98 9.49 18.18
N LEU A 184 0.45 8.29 18.02
CA LEU A 184 -0.98 7.98 18.11
C LEU A 184 -1.32 7.17 19.36
N VAL A 185 -0.39 6.35 19.84
CA VAL A 185 -0.60 5.49 21.01
C VAL A 185 -0.14 6.22 22.26
N GLN A 186 -1.02 6.26 23.28
CA GLN A 186 -0.62 6.79 24.58
C GLN A 186 0.46 5.92 25.20
N ARG A 187 1.61 6.52 25.51
CA ARG A 187 2.67 5.84 26.24
C ARG A 187 2.20 5.62 27.68
N LEU A 188 2.01 4.36 28.06
CA LEU A 188 1.57 3.97 29.41
C LEU A 188 2.60 4.32 30.51
N ALA A 189 3.80 4.79 30.17
CA ALA A 189 4.80 5.29 31.12
C ALA A 189 5.40 6.63 30.67
N ALA A 190 5.05 7.71 31.37
CA ALA A 190 5.80 8.96 31.36
C ALA A 190 7.12 8.77 32.12
N GLY A 191 8.14 8.19 31.48
CA GLY A 191 9.42 8.00 32.20
C GLY A 191 10.56 7.28 31.51
N TRP A 192 10.35 6.60 30.38
CA TRP A 192 11.49 5.95 29.73
C TRP A 192 12.25 6.93 28.84
N ARG A 193 13.21 7.64 29.45
CA ARG A 193 14.35 8.22 28.72
C ARG A 193 15.29 7.07 28.41
N ALA A 194 15.32 6.62 27.16
CA ALA A 194 16.42 5.79 26.68
C ALA A 194 17.72 6.56 26.95
N GLY A 195 18.62 5.93 27.70
CA GLY A 195 19.93 6.49 28.03
C GLY A 195 20.75 6.77 26.77
N ARG A 196 21.65 7.74 26.92
CA ARG A 196 22.71 8.16 26.00
C ARG A 196 23.39 7.01 25.26
#